data_AF-A0A2S9FM87-F1
#
_entry.id   AF-A0A2S9FM87-F1
#
_cell.length_a   1.000
_cell.length_b   1.000
_cell.length_c   1.000
_cell.angle_alpha   90.00
_cell.angle_beta   90.00
_cell.angle_gamma   90.00
#
_symmetry.space_group_name_H-M   'P 1'
#
loop_
_entity.id
_entity.type
_entity.pdbx_description
1 polymer ?
#
loop_
_entity_poly.entity_id
_entity_poly.type
_entity_poly.pdbx_seq_one_letter_code
_entity_poly.pdbx_strand_id
1 'polypeptide(L)'
;VLNALNVAELPQLDVIADLGVTLLLFAIGLKLNVRILLRREVWLTTSAHMLISVVLGGVAMWLAAVAGMAMLTEQSVQTIALLAFALSFSSTVFVVKVLEERGESHALYGRIAIGILVMQDIIAVVFLTATSGHLPSPWALA
;
A
#
# COMPACT_ATOMS: atom_id res chain seq x y z
N VAL A 1 -7.55 4.61 -21.71
CA VAL A 1 -7.79 4.37 -23.15
C VAL A 1 -9.14 3.69 -23.39
N LEU A 2 -9.42 2.52 -22.81
CA LEU A 2 -10.72 1.83 -22.99
C LEU A 2 -11.94 2.64 -22.52
N ASN A 3 -11.86 3.24 -21.32
CA ASN A 3 -12.90 4.13 -20.79
C ASN A 3 -13.10 5.38 -21.68
N ALA A 4 -12.01 5.97 -22.18
CA ALA A 4 -12.06 7.12 -23.10
C ALA A 4 -12.65 6.77 -24.48
N LEU A 5 -12.63 5.50 -24.87
CA LEU A 5 -13.24 4.97 -26.10
C LEU A 5 -14.67 4.45 -25.87
N ASN A 6 -15.23 4.63 -24.67
CA ASN A 6 -16.58 4.22 -24.29
C ASN A 6 -16.88 2.73 -24.56
N VAL A 7 -15.84 1.90 -24.46
CA VAL A 7 -15.95 0.44 -24.60
C VAL A 7 -16.73 -0.10 -23.41
N ALA A 8 -17.75 -0.93 -23.67
CA ALA A 8 -18.52 -1.59 -22.63
C ALA A 8 -17.61 -2.41 -21.71
N GLU A 9 -17.93 -2.46 -20.42
CA GLU A 9 -17.19 -3.28 -19.46
C GLU A 9 -17.09 -4.72 -19.97
N LEU A 10 -15.87 -5.23 -20.01
CA LEU A 10 -15.57 -6.58 -20.50
C LEU A 10 -15.46 -7.50 -19.27
N PRO A 11 -16.45 -8.38 -19.01
CA PRO A 11 -16.43 -9.24 -17.82
C PRO A 11 -15.19 -10.14 -17.74
N GLN A 12 -14.56 -10.43 -18.88
CA GLN A 12 -13.32 -11.21 -18.94
C GLN A 12 -12.12 -10.44 -18.36
N LEU A 13 -12.16 -9.10 -18.40
CA LEU A 13 -11.09 -8.26 -17.86
C LEU A 13 -11.03 -8.37 -16.34
N ASP A 14 -12.20 -8.40 -15.68
CA ASP A 14 -12.30 -8.54 -14.23
C ASP A 14 -11.75 -9.88 -13.77
N VAL A 15 -12.09 -10.97 -14.46
CA VAL A 15 -11.56 -12.31 -14.16
C VAL A 15 -10.04 -12.37 -14.29
N ILE A 16 -9.47 -11.73 -15.32
CA ILE A 16 -8.03 -11.67 -15.52
C ILE A 16 -7.36 -10.79 -14.45
N ALA A 17 -7.99 -9.68 -14.06
CA ALA A 17 -7.50 -8.80 -13.00
C ALA A 17 -7.48 -9.53 -11.65
N ASP A 18 -8.56 -10.23 -11.29
CA ASP A 18 -8.66 -11.02 -10.06
C ASP A 18 -7.61 -12.13 -10.01
N LEU A 19 -7.41 -12.84 -11.13
CA LEU A 19 -6.37 -13.85 -11.24
C LEU A 19 -4.97 -13.24 -11.09
N GLY A 20 -4.73 -12.08 -11.73
CA GLY A 20 -3.47 -11.35 -11.63
C GLY A 20 -3.15 -10.91 -10.20
N VAL A 21 -4.13 -10.33 -9.50
CA VAL A 21 -4.02 -9.95 -8.08
C VAL A 21 -3.77 -11.20 -7.21
N THR A 22 -4.50 -12.28 -7.44
CA THR A 22 -4.34 -13.54 -6.69
C THR A 22 -2.95 -14.12 -6.85
N LEU A 23 -2.43 -14.20 -8.08
CA LEU A 23 -1.09 -14.71 -8.37
C LEU A 23 0.00 -13.80 -7.79
N LEU A 24 -0.19 -12.47 -7.83
CA LEU A 24 0.73 -11.50 -7.24
C LEU A 24 0.81 -11.68 -5.72
N LEU A 25 -0.34 -11.69 -5.03
CA LEU A 25 -0.39 -11.89 -3.58
C LEU A 25 0.15 -13.25 -3.16
N PHE A 26 -0.13 -14.31 -3.93
CA PHE A 26 0.43 -15.65 -3.72
C PHE A 26 1.96 -15.66 -3.84
N ALA A 27 2.51 -15.04 -4.90
CA ALA A 27 3.94 -14.98 -5.12
C ALA A 27 4.67 -14.18 -4.02
N ILE A 28 4.06 -13.09 -3.55
CA ILE A 28 4.56 -12.32 -2.39
C ILE A 28 4.57 -13.21 -1.15
N GLY A 29 3.48 -13.95 -0.89
CA GLY A 29 3.37 -14.88 0.24
C GLY A 29 4.43 -15.99 0.22
N LEU A 30 4.71 -16.58 -0.95
CA LEU A 30 5.67 -17.68 -1.10
C LEU A 30 7.11 -17.27 -0.74
N LYS A 31 7.46 -16.00 -0.98
CA LYS A 31 8.79 -15.44 -0.67
C LYS A 31 8.89 -14.91 0.75
N LEU A 32 7.79 -14.89 1.51
CA LEU A 32 7.72 -14.22 2.78
C LEU A 32 8.12 -15.12 3.96
N ASN A 33 9.12 -14.69 4.71
CA ASN A 33 9.42 -15.28 6.01
C ASN A 33 8.68 -14.51 7.10
N VAL A 34 7.55 -15.03 7.58
CA VAL A 34 6.67 -14.38 8.59
C VAL A 34 7.45 -13.95 9.84
N ARG A 35 8.49 -14.68 10.23
CA ARG A 35 9.34 -14.30 11.38
C ARG A 35 10.01 -12.94 11.20
N ILE A 36 10.23 -12.49 9.96
CA ILE A 36 10.82 -11.18 9.70
C ILE A 36 9.82 -10.05 9.94
N LEU A 37 8.54 -10.28 9.65
CA LEU A 37 7.47 -9.29 9.88
C LEU A 37 7.23 -9.07 11.38
N LEU A 38 7.39 -10.13 12.17
CA LEU A 38 7.26 -10.10 13.63
C LEU A 38 8.43 -9.42 14.34
N ARG A 39 9.50 -9.07 13.61
CA ARG A 39 10.64 -8.35 14.20
C ARG A 39 10.21 -6.96 14.61
N ARG A 40 10.61 -6.57 15.82
CA ARG A 40 10.26 -5.28 16.41
C ARG A 40 10.73 -4.12 15.54
N GLU A 41 11.88 -4.26 14.90
CA GLU A 41 12.44 -3.27 13.99
C GLU A 41 11.51 -3.04 12.79
N VAL A 42 10.95 -4.10 12.21
CA VAL A 42 10.07 -4.00 11.03
C VAL A 42 8.73 -3.35 11.40
N TRP A 43 8.06 -3.83 12.45
CA TRP A 43 6.73 -3.31 12.78
C TRP A 43 6.76 -1.88 13.33
N LEU A 44 7.77 -1.54 14.14
CA LEU A 44 7.96 -0.17 14.63
C LEU A 44 8.32 0.79 13.51
N THR A 45 9.28 0.43 12.65
CA THR A 45 9.67 1.32 11.54
C THR A 45 8.53 1.50 10.55
N THR A 46 7.78 0.44 10.23
CA THR A 46 6.58 0.54 9.39
C THR A 46 5.56 1.50 9.98
N SER A 47 5.19 1.29 11.26
CA SER A 47 4.17 2.09 11.93
C SER A 47 4.61 3.55 12.06
N ALA A 48 5.85 3.79 12.47
CA ALA A 48 6.40 5.13 12.60
C ALA A 48 6.49 5.84 11.25
N HIS A 49 7.00 5.16 10.21
CA HIS A 49 7.09 5.72 8.86
C HIS A 49 5.71 6.09 8.32
N MET A 50 4.73 5.18 8.38
CA MET A 50 3.38 5.46 7.91
C MET A 50 2.73 6.62 8.70
N LEU A 51 2.82 6.62 10.02
CA LEU A 51 2.26 7.68 10.85
C LEU A 51 2.88 9.04 10.52
N ILE A 52 4.21 9.10 10.43
CA ILE A 52 4.93 10.33 10.08
C ILE A 52 4.54 10.79 8.67
N SER A 53 4.50 9.88 7.69
CA SER A 53 4.12 10.20 6.31
C SER A 53 2.67 10.70 6.21
N VAL A 54 1.73 10.11 6.94
CA VAL A 54 0.34 10.58 7.02
C VAL A 54 0.27 11.97 7.63
N VAL A 55 0.96 12.21 8.74
CA VAL A 55 0.93 13.51 9.43
C VAL A 55 1.56 14.59 8.56
N LEU A 56 2.76 14.34 8.02
CA LEU A 56 3.47 15.31 7.18
C LEU A 56 2.73 15.56 5.87
N GLY A 57 2.24 14.49 5.20
CA GLY A 57 1.44 14.61 3.99
C GLY A 57 0.13 15.35 4.23
N GLY A 58 -0.58 15.03 5.32
CA GLY A 58 -1.82 15.70 5.70
C GLY A 58 -1.62 17.17 6.02
N VAL A 59 -0.56 17.52 6.77
CA VAL A 59 -0.19 18.93 7.03
C VAL A 59 0.16 19.65 5.74
N ALA A 60 0.96 19.05 4.86
CA ALA A 60 1.33 19.64 3.58
C ALA A 60 0.09 19.90 2.70
N MET A 61 -0.84 18.94 2.62
CA MET A 61 -2.09 19.09 1.87
C MET A 61 -3.02 20.13 2.51
N TRP A 62 -3.10 20.19 3.84
CA TRP A 62 -3.87 21.20 4.54
C TRP A 62 -3.32 22.61 4.29
N LEU A 63 -1.99 22.79 4.34
CA LEU A 63 -1.35 24.05 3.99
C LEU A 63 -1.61 24.44 2.53
N ALA A 64 -1.59 23.48 1.61
CA ALA A 64 -1.94 23.72 0.20
C ALA A 64 -3.42 24.14 0.03
N ALA A 65 -4.33 23.58 0.82
CA ALA A 65 -5.73 24.00 0.84
C ALA A 65 -5.88 25.45 1.33
N VAL A 66 -5.20 25.82 2.41
CA VAL A 66 -5.20 27.19 2.95
C VAL A 66 -4.55 28.18 1.97
N ALA A 67 -3.54 27.74 1.22
CA ALA A 67 -2.90 28.54 0.17
C ALA A 67 -3.76 28.72 -1.11
N GLY A 68 -4.97 28.15 -1.15
CA GLY A 68 -5.93 28.34 -2.24
C GLY A 68 -5.83 27.33 -3.38
N MET A 69 -5.22 26.16 -3.17
CA MET A 69 -5.25 25.09 -4.17
C MET A 69 -6.67 24.55 -4.32
N ALA A 70 -7.35 24.97 -5.40
CA ALA A 70 -8.78 24.72 -5.64
C ALA A 70 -9.22 23.25 -5.50
N MET A 71 -8.34 22.27 -5.79
CA MET A 71 -8.65 20.85 -5.65
C MET A 71 -8.75 20.38 -4.18
N LEU A 72 -8.16 21.12 -3.26
CA LEU A 72 -8.08 20.79 -1.83
C LEU A 72 -8.91 21.73 -0.96
N THR A 73 -9.25 22.92 -1.47
CA THR A 73 -10.15 23.86 -0.80
C THR A 73 -11.49 23.17 -0.51
N GLU A 74 -12.03 23.36 0.70
CA GLU A 74 -13.29 22.75 1.18
C GLU A 74 -13.29 21.22 1.41
N GLN A 75 -12.17 20.53 1.20
CA GLN A 75 -12.10 19.11 1.53
C GLN A 75 -12.16 18.88 3.05
N SER A 76 -12.90 17.85 3.45
CA SER A 76 -12.99 17.46 4.86
C SER A 76 -11.64 17.00 5.39
N VAL A 77 -11.43 17.15 6.70
CA VAL A 77 -10.22 16.62 7.38
C VAL A 77 -10.09 15.10 7.16
N GLN A 78 -11.21 14.39 7.10
CA GLN A 78 -11.25 12.95 6.83
C GLN A 78 -10.74 12.64 5.42
N THR A 79 -11.16 13.40 4.42
CA THR A 79 -10.68 13.24 3.03
C THR A 79 -9.18 13.50 2.94
N ILE A 80 -8.68 14.57 3.56
CA ILE A 80 -7.25 14.90 3.57
C ILE A 80 -6.45 13.79 4.26
N ALA A 81 -6.93 13.27 5.39
CA ALA A 81 -6.28 12.17 6.11
C ALA A 81 -6.27 10.88 5.29
N LEU A 82 -7.37 10.55 4.59
CA LEU A 82 -7.46 9.40 3.69
C LEU A 82 -6.48 9.52 2.52
N LEU A 83 -6.37 10.70 1.91
CA LEU A 83 -5.41 10.95 0.84
C LEU A 83 -3.98 10.86 1.34
N ALA A 84 -3.66 11.47 2.49
CA ALA A 84 -2.35 11.38 3.10
C ALA A 84 -1.97 9.93 3.46
N PHE A 85 -2.93 9.13 3.91
CA PHE A 85 -2.78 7.70 4.11
C PHE A 85 -2.52 6.94 2.82
N ALA A 86 -3.31 7.17 1.78
CA ALA A 86 -3.09 6.56 0.46
C ALA A 86 -1.71 6.91 -0.13
N LEU A 87 -1.19 8.11 0.15
CA LEU A 87 0.14 8.54 -0.29
C LEU A 87 1.29 8.09 0.63
N SER A 88 0.99 7.50 1.80
CA SER A 88 2.02 7.09 2.77
C SER A 88 2.71 5.77 2.43
N PHE A 89 2.17 5.00 1.48
CA PHE A 89 2.69 3.71 1.06
C PHE A 89 3.92 3.87 0.16
N SER A 90 4.91 2.99 0.34
CA SER A 90 6.11 2.97 -0.51
C SER A 90 5.94 2.03 -1.70
N SER A 91 6.69 2.29 -2.78
CA SER A 91 6.72 1.40 -3.95
C SER A 91 7.57 0.16 -3.69
N THR A 92 6.91 -0.99 -3.48
CA THR A 92 7.57 -2.25 -3.16
C THR A 92 8.44 -2.76 -4.31
N VAL A 93 7.90 -2.76 -5.53
CA VAL A 93 8.62 -3.20 -6.75
C VAL A 93 9.89 -2.40 -6.98
N PHE A 94 9.82 -1.07 -6.83
CA PHE A 94 10.99 -0.21 -7.05
C PHE A 94 12.11 -0.49 -6.06
N VAL A 95 11.81 -0.52 -4.76
CA VAL A 95 12.84 -0.73 -3.73
C VAL A 95 13.43 -2.14 -3.81
N VAL A 96 12.59 -3.16 -4.04
CA VAL A 96 13.06 -4.54 -4.23
C VAL A 96 14.00 -4.61 -5.44
N LYS A 97 13.63 -4.01 -6.58
CA LYS A 97 14.48 -3.97 -7.77
C LYS A 97 15.82 -3.31 -7.52
N VAL A 98 15.83 -2.15 -6.86
CA VAL A 98 17.08 -1.43 -6.53
C VAL A 98 17.98 -2.27 -5.61
N LEU A 99 17.41 -2.97 -4.62
CA LEU A 99 18.18 -3.85 -3.74
C LEU A 99 18.72 -5.09 -4.47
N GLU A 100 17.94 -5.66 -5.39
CA GLU A 100 18.37 -6.78 -6.24
C GLU A 100 19.51 -6.37 -7.19
N GLU A 101 19.38 -5.22 -7.86
CA GLU A 101 20.39 -4.68 -8.78
C GLU A 101 21.74 -4.40 -8.08
N ARG A 102 21.69 -4.05 -6.79
CA ARG A 102 22.89 -3.85 -5.97
C ARG A 102 23.43 -5.14 -5.33
N GLY A 103 22.72 -6.27 -5.44
CA GLY A 103 23.06 -7.50 -4.74
C GLY A 103 22.87 -7.43 -3.22
N GLU A 104 22.06 -6.48 -2.75
CA GLU A 104 21.89 -6.12 -1.33
C GLU A 104 20.61 -6.69 -0.71
N SER A 105 19.78 -7.39 -1.49
CA SER A 105 18.50 -7.98 -1.04
C SER A 105 18.66 -8.93 0.16
N HIS A 106 19.80 -9.59 0.27
CA HIS A 106 20.12 -10.49 1.39
C HIS A 106 20.82 -9.81 2.56
N ALA A 107 21.22 -8.53 2.46
CA ALA A 107 21.82 -7.79 3.56
C ALA A 107 20.81 -7.57 4.69
N LEU A 108 21.27 -7.31 5.92
CA LEU A 108 20.38 -7.11 7.07
C LEU A 108 19.35 -5.99 6.81
N TYR A 109 19.81 -4.82 6.34
CA TYR A 109 18.92 -3.70 6.03
C TYR A 109 18.05 -3.98 4.80
N GLY A 110 18.54 -4.72 3.80
CA GLY A 110 17.75 -5.13 2.64
C GLY A 110 16.57 -5.99 3.05
N ARG A 111 16.80 -6.99 3.91
CA ARG A 111 15.74 -7.82 4.47
C ARG A 111 14.77 -7.04 5.36
N ILE A 112 15.25 -6.06 6.13
CA ILE A 112 14.39 -5.18 6.94
C ILE A 112 13.54 -4.30 6.04
N ALA A 113 14.12 -3.68 5.01
CA ALA A 113 13.41 -2.82 4.06
C ALA A 113 12.31 -3.60 3.33
N ILE A 114 12.62 -4.80 2.83
CA ILE A 114 11.63 -5.71 2.23
C ILE A 114 10.54 -6.06 3.25
N GLY A 115 10.91 -6.35 4.50
CA GLY A 115 9.94 -6.59 5.57
C GLY A 115 8.99 -5.42 5.81
N ILE A 116 9.49 -4.18 5.81
CA ILE A 116 8.69 -2.95 5.95
C ILE A 116 7.70 -2.83 4.78
N LEU A 117 8.19 -3.01 3.55
CA LEU A 117 7.38 -2.89 2.33
C LEU A 117 6.23 -3.88 2.32
N VAL A 118 6.48 -5.14 2.70
CA VAL A 118 5.38 -6.11 2.75
C VAL A 118 4.43 -5.83 3.92
N MET A 119 4.92 -5.33 5.05
CA MET A 119 4.05 -4.92 6.14
C MET A 119 3.13 -3.75 5.74
N GLN A 120 3.62 -2.82 4.94
CA GLN A 120 2.79 -1.74 4.35
C GLN A 120 1.70 -2.31 3.43
N ASP A 121 2.04 -3.24 2.53
CA ASP A 121 1.06 -3.89 1.65
C ASP A 121 -0.04 -4.62 2.43
N ILE A 122 0.32 -5.34 3.50
CA ILE A 122 -0.66 -6.02 4.37
C ILE A 122 -1.60 -5.00 5.03
N ILE A 123 -1.06 -3.88 5.55
CA ILE A 123 -1.88 -2.81 6.13
C ILE A 123 -2.85 -2.23 5.10
N ALA A 124 -2.40 -2.04 3.85
CA ALA A 124 -3.25 -1.55 2.76
C ALA A 124 -4.40 -2.53 2.46
N VAL A 125 -4.13 -3.83 2.34
CA VAL A 125 -5.15 -4.86 2.10
C VAL A 125 -6.18 -4.89 3.25
N VAL A 126 -5.72 -4.85 4.50
CA VAL A 126 -6.61 -4.80 5.67
C VAL A 126 -7.48 -3.55 5.64
N PHE A 127 -6.91 -2.39 5.33
CA PHE A 127 -7.65 -1.14 5.21
C PHE A 127 -8.71 -1.19 4.10
N LEU A 128 -8.35 -1.69 2.91
CA LEU A 128 -9.29 -1.83 1.78
C LEU A 128 -10.42 -2.81 2.11
N THR A 129 -10.09 -3.92 2.76
CA THR A 129 -11.10 -4.90 3.21
C THR A 129 -12.05 -4.29 4.24
N ALA A 130 -11.51 -3.55 5.21
CA ALA A 130 -12.33 -2.89 6.23
C ALA A 130 -13.24 -1.78 5.65
N THR A 131 -12.78 -1.07 4.62
CA THR A 131 -13.53 0.04 4.00
C THR A 131 -14.50 -0.42 2.91
N SER A 132 -14.28 -1.59 2.30
CA SER A 132 -15.18 -2.18 1.30
C SER A 132 -16.45 -2.81 1.89
N GLY A 133 -16.59 -2.85 3.22
CA GLY A 133 -17.78 -3.36 3.90
C GLY A 133 -17.96 -4.89 3.85
N HIS A 134 -17.01 -5.60 3.24
CA HIS A 134 -16.99 -7.06 3.16
C HIS A 134 -16.00 -7.60 4.19
N LEU A 135 -16.48 -8.29 5.22
CA LEU A 135 -15.61 -8.96 6.17
C LEU A 135 -14.83 -10.08 5.46
N PRO A 136 -13.54 -10.27 5.75
CA PRO A 136 -12.80 -11.40 5.21
C PRO A 136 -13.50 -12.70 5.64
N SER A 137 -13.65 -13.64 4.70
CA SER A 137 -14.31 -14.91 4.99
C SER A 137 -13.60 -15.61 6.16
N PRO A 138 -14.30 -16.44 6.96
CA PRO A 138 -13.68 -17.17 8.08
C PRO A 138 -12.45 -18.00 7.69
N TRP A 139 -12.37 -18.41 6.43
CA TRP A 139 -11.22 -19.12 5.85
C TRP A 139 -9.95 -18.27 5.73
N ALA A 140 -10.03 -16.95 5.84
CA ALA A 140 -8.86 -16.08 5.85
C ALA A 140 -8.02 -16.20 7.14
N LEU A 141 -8.57 -16.80 8.20
CA LEU A 141 -7.90 -17.02 9.48
C LEU A 141 -7.45 -18.48 9.68
N ALA A 142 -7.79 -19.38 8.77
CA ALA A 142 -7.48 -20.81 8.81
C ALA A 142 -6.19 -21.11 8.03
#